data_AF-A0A9P3UTD7-F1
#
_entry.id   AF-A0A9P3UTD7-F1
#
_cell.length_a   1.000
_cell.length_b   1.000
_cell.length_c   1.000
_cell.angle_alpha   90.00
_cell.angle_beta   90.00
_cell.angle_gamma   90.00
#
_symmetry.space_group_name_H-M   'P 1'
#
loop_
_entity.id
_entity.type
_entity.pdbx_description
1 polymer ?
#
loop_
_entity_poly.entity_id
_entity_poly.type
_entity_poly.pdbx_seq_one_letter_code
_entity_poly.pdbx_strand_id
1 'polypeptide(L)'
;MSFSEGIGTLKLECPQTHPVGRILRESAHQSVQYDPGAAVGPRRFWPGDGEHVQFVAHCRFCDRPVGDATATLQAKFTELLGDVSETYRTTTLPYL
;
A
#
# COMPACT_ATOMS: atom_id res chain seq x y z
N MET A 1 9.59 24.33 -7.41
CA MET A 1 10.35 23.18 -6.87
C MET A 1 9.51 22.60 -5.76
N SER A 2 8.59 21.72 -6.13
CA SER A 2 7.51 21.28 -5.27
C SER A 2 8.00 20.12 -4.43
N PHE A 3 8.19 20.35 -3.14
CA PHE A 3 8.67 19.37 -2.14
C PHE A 3 7.69 18.21 -1.87
N SER A 4 6.65 18.07 -2.70
CA SER A 4 5.60 17.06 -2.59
C SER A 4 5.77 15.89 -3.55
N GLU A 5 6.68 15.99 -4.53
CA GLU A 5 6.99 14.91 -5.47
C GLU A 5 7.62 13.73 -4.67
N GLY A 6 6.83 12.67 -4.47
CA GLY A 6 7.28 11.48 -3.75
C GLY A 6 6.72 11.28 -2.33
N ILE A 7 5.67 12.01 -1.93
CA ILE A 7 4.92 11.70 -0.70
C ILE A 7 3.54 11.18 -1.10
N GLY A 8 3.17 10.00 -0.59
CA GLY A 8 1.94 9.35 -0.98
C GLY A 8 1.49 8.32 0.05
N THR A 9 0.17 8.18 0.21
CA THR A 9 -0.45 7.14 1.04
C THR A 9 -1.43 6.34 0.20
N LEU A 10 -1.14 5.05 0.00
CA LEU A 10 -2.04 4.11 -0.64
C LEU A 10 -2.69 3.22 0.42
N LYS A 11 -3.97 3.44 0.71
CA LYS A 11 -4.74 2.53 1.57
C LYS A 11 -5.09 1.26 0.81
N LEU A 12 -5.02 0.14 1.52
CA LEU A 12 -5.37 -1.17 1.03
C LEU A 12 -6.68 -1.60 1.71
N GLU A 13 -7.65 -2.01 0.91
CA GLU A 13 -8.96 -2.45 1.39
C GLU A 13 -9.33 -3.81 0.79
N CYS A 14 -10.17 -4.59 1.47
CA CYS A 14 -10.77 -5.78 0.87
C CYS A 14 -11.95 -5.38 -0.05
N PRO A 15 -12.54 -6.30 -0.83
CA PRO A 15 -13.66 -5.99 -1.73
C PRO A 15 -15.00 -5.75 -0.99
N GLN A 16 -14.98 -5.77 0.34
CA GLN A 16 -16.06 -5.30 1.21
C GLN A 16 -15.72 -3.95 1.86
N THR A 17 -14.73 -3.24 1.33
CA THR A 17 -14.30 -1.91 1.79
C THR A 17 -13.76 -1.93 3.22
N HIS A 18 -13.26 -3.08 3.70
CA HIS A 18 -12.63 -3.16 5.02
C HIS A 18 -11.15 -2.77 4.94
N PRO A 19 -10.63 -1.99 5.89
CA PRO A 19 -9.23 -1.60 5.91
C PRO A 19 -8.35 -2.81 6.26
N VAL A 20 -7.47 -3.21 5.33
CA VAL A 20 -6.53 -4.33 5.53
C VAL A 20 -5.09 -3.85 5.73
N GLY A 21 -4.78 -2.62 5.34
CA GLY A 21 -3.48 -2.00 5.58
C GLY A 21 -3.33 -0.69 4.83
N ARG A 22 -2.13 -0.11 4.89
CA ARG A 22 -1.78 1.07 4.12
C ARG A 22 -0.29 1.10 3.83
N ILE A 23 0.04 1.61 2.67
CA ILE A 23 1.39 1.87 2.20
C ILE A 23 1.56 3.38 2.27
N LEU A 24 2.62 3.85 2.91
CA LEU A 24 2.89 5.28 3.03
C LEU A 24 4.35 5.59 2.78
N ARG A 25 4.59 6.77 2.23
CA ARG A 25 5.92 7.36 2.07
C ARG A 25 5.83 8.78 2.61
N GLU A 26 6.42 9.03 3.78
CA GLU A 26 6.27 10.32 4.49
C GLU A 26 7.25 11.37 3.97
N SER A 27 8.26 10.97 3.17
CA SER A 27 9.20 11.89 2.52
C SER A 27 9.78 11.31 1.24
N ALA A 28 10.10 12.17 0.27
CA ALA A 28 10.77 11.77 -0.97
C ALA A 28 12.12 11.07 -0.75
N HIS A 29 12.80 11.35 0.36
CA HIS A 29 14.06 10.69 0.74
C HIS A 29 13.87 9.45 1.61
N GLN A 30 12.65 9.20 2.11
CA GLN A 30 12.33 8.05 2.94
C GLN A 30 11.84 6.91 2.06
N SER A 31 12.16 5.70 2.47
CA SER A 31 11.68 4.49 1.84
C SER A 31 10.19 4.25 2.11
N VAL A 32 9.55 3.52 1.20
CA VAL A 32 8.14 3.16 1.33
C VAL A 32 7.95 2.24 2.54
N GLN A 33 6.99 2.59 3.39
CA GLN A 33 6.64 1.81 4.56
C GLN A 33 5.29 1.13 4.36
N TYR A 34 5.22 -0.12 4.81
CA TYR A 34 3.99 -0.86 4.90
C TYR A 34 3.50 -0.90 6.35
N ASP A 35 2.30 -0.38 6.58
CA ASP A 35 1.58 -0.51 7.83
C ASP A 35 0.42 -1.51 7.60
N PRO A 36 0.57 -2.79 7.99
CA PRO A 36 -0.53 -3.77 7.95
C PRO A 36 -1.63 -3.48 8.99
N GLY A 37 -1.58 -2.31 9.63
CA GLY A 37 -2.39 -1.94 10.78
C GLY A 37 -1.83 -2.54 12.07
N ALA A 38 -2.00 -1.79 13.18
CA ALA A 38 -1.55 -2.15 14.53
C ALA A 38 -1.99 -3.54 15.02
N ALA A 39 -2.93 -4.15 14.31
CA ALA A 39 -3.53 -5.43 14.58
C ALA A 39 -2.70 -6.63 14.05
N VAL A 40 -1.98 -6.47 12.93
CA VAL A 40 -1.37 -7.59 12.17
C VAL A 40 0.15 -7.70 12.40
N GLY A 41 0.83 -6.60 12.76
CA GLY A 41 2.25 -6.62 13.10
C GLY A 41 2.89 -5.23 13.13
N PRO A 42 4.18 -5.13 13.48
CA PRO A 42 4.92 -3.86 13.41
C PRO A 42 4.95 -3.33 11.97
N ARG A 43 5.10 -2.02 11.80
CA ARG A 43 5.38 -1.42 10.48
C ARG A 43 6.60 -2.09 9.89
N ARG A 44 6.46 -2.59 8.67
CA ARG A 44 7.53 -3.24 7.94
C ARG A 44 7.95 -2.34 6.80
N PHE A 45 9.21 -2.50 6.40
CA PHE A 45 9.66 -1.92 5.16
C PHE A 45 8.87 -2.55 4.02
N TRP A 46 8.33 -1.74 3.10
CA TRP A 46 7.69 -2.28 1.91
C TRP A 46 8.80 -2.83 1.01
N PRO A 47 8.78 -4.13 0.65
CA PRO A 47 9.84 -4.74 -0.14
C PRO A 47 10.00 -4.01 -1.47
N GLY A 48 11.26 -3.88 -1.90
CA GLY A 48 11.60 -3.23 -3.16
C GLY A 48 11.03 -3.99 -4.36
N ASP A 49 11.16 -3.38 -5.54
CA ASP A 49 10.84 -4.02 -6.82
C ASP A 49 11.59 -5.37 -6.92
N GLY A 50 10.84 -6.46 -7.09
CA GLY A 50 11.40 -7.81 -7.35
C GLY A 50 11.59 -8.74 -6.14
N GLU A 51 11.41 -8.32 -4.89
CA GLU A 51 11.62 -9.22 -3.74
C GLU A 51 10.44 -10.16 -3.49
N HIS A 52 9.20 -9.68 -3.61
CA HIS A 52 7.98 -10.49 -3.44
C HIS A 52 7.06 -10.34 -4.65
N VAL A 53 6.76 -11.45 -5.32
CA VAL A 53 5.88 -11.48 -6.50
C VAL A 53 4.43 -11.18 -6.13
N GLN A 54 4.00 -11.60 -4.94
CA GLN A 54 2.62 -11.48 -4.48
C GLN A 54 2.57 -10.84 -3.09
N PHE A 55 1.69 -9.85 -2.96
CA PHE A 55 1.38 -9.24 -1.70
C PHE A 55 0.14 -9.93 -1.11
N VAL A 56 0.28 -10.42 0.13
CA VAL A 56 -0.80 -11.11 0.84
C VAL A 56 -1.04 -10.41 2.17
N ALA A 57 -2.29 -10.01 2.40
CA ALA A 57 -2.78 -9.47 3.65
C ALA A 57 -3.99 -10.29 4.13
N HIS A 58 -4.26 -10.27 5.43
CA HIS A 58 -5.43 -10.97 5.99
C HIS A 58 -6.48 -9.94 6.40
N CYS A 59 -7.68 -10.02 5.83
CA CYS A 59 -8.79 -9.17 6.22
C CYS A 59 -9.47 -9.73 7.48
N ARG A 60 -9.29 -9.07 8.63
CA ARG A 60 -9.91 -9.51 9.91
C ARG A 60 -11.43 -9.43 9.94
N PHE A 61 -12.02 -8.56 9.14
CA PHE A 61 -13.48 -8.41 9.09
C PHE A 61 -14.13 -9.52 8.29
N CYS A 62 -13.46 -9.99 7.22
CA CYS A 62 -13.94 -11.09 6.40
C CYS A 62 -13.38 -12.45 6.83
N ASP A 63 -12.38 -12.44 7.71
CA ASP A 63 -11.54 -13.58 8.12
C ASP A 63 -10.99 -14.34 6.90
N ARG A 64 -10.55 -13.59 5.88
CA ARG A 64 -10.10 -14.14 4.60
C ARG A 64 -8.79 -13.51 4.14
N PRO A 65 -7.90 -14.30 3.51
CA PRO A 65 -6.73 -13.75 2.83
C PRO A 65 -7.17 -12.92 1.62
N VAL A 66 -6.57 -11.74 1.49
CA VAL A 66 -6.67 -10.86 0.33
C VAL A 66 -5.28 -10.58 -0.18
N GLY A 67 -5.14 -10.34 -1.47
CA GLY A 67 -3.83 -10.12 -2.03
C GLY A 67 -3.89 -9.73 -3.49
N ASP A 68 -2.80 -9.13 -3.93
CA ASP A 68 -2.65 -8.69 -5.31
C ASP A 68 -1.16 -8.79 -5.69
N ALA A 69 -0.83 -8.57 -6.96
CA ALA A 69 0.56 -8.56 -7.37
C ALA A 69 1.26 -7.34 -6.77
N THR A 70 2.43 -7.54 -6.15
CA THR A 70 3.21 -6.45 -5.58
C THR A 70 3.54 -5.40 -6.64
N ALA A 71 3.80 -5.85 -7.89
CA ALA A 71 4.02 -4.98 -9.05
C ALA A 71 2.81 -4.08 -9.35
N THR A 72 1.57 -4.59 -9.24
CA THR A 72 0.36 -3.78 -9.42
C THR A 72 0.26 -2.70 -8.35
N LEU A 73 0.56 -3.04 -7.09
CA LEU A 73 0.53 -2.08 -5.98
C LEU A 73 1.63 -1.02 -6.11
N GLN A 74 2.82 -1.42 -6.52
CA GLN A 74 3.94 -0.52 -6.80
C GLN A 74 3.63 0.41 -7.98
N ALA A 75 3.03 -0.10 -9.07
CA ALA A 75 2.59 0.73 -10.19
C ALA A 75 1.58 1.79 -9.74
N LYS A 76 0.52 1.37 -9.04
CA LYS A 76 -0.50 2.29 -8.49
C LYS A 76 0.08 3.32 -7.54
N PHE A 77 1.06 2.93 -6.72
CA PHE A 77 1.74 3.84 -5.81
C PHE A 77 2.67 4.81 -6.56
N THR A 78 3.38 4.33 -7.58
CA THR A 78 4.24 5.17 -8.42
C THR A 78 3.43 6.21 -9.20
N GLU A 79 2.27 5.81 -9.73
CA GLU A 79 1.31 6.74 -10.33
C GLU A 79 0.85 7.80 -9.32
N LEU A 80 0.54 7.39 -8.08
CA LEU A 80 0.17 8.33 -7.00
C LEU A 80 1.29 9.32 -6.69
N LEU A 81 2.53 8.84 -6.59
CA LEU A 81 3.68 9.70 -6.29
C LEU A 81 4.00 10.70 -7.40
N GLY A 82 3.64 10.37 -8.65
CA GLY A 82 3.74 11.26 -9.80
C GLY A 82 2.56 12.21 -9.95
N ASP A 83 1.48 11.99 -9.21
CA ASP A 83 0.32 12.87 -9.22
C ASP A 83 0.50 14.02 -8.22
N VAL A 84 0.45 15.26 -8.72
CA VAL A 84 0.66 16.46 -7.90
C VAL A 84 -0.63 16.86 -7.15
N SER A 85 -1.77 16.30 -7.55
CA SER A 85 -3.09 16.61 -6.99
C SER A 85 -3.54 15.57 -5.96
N GLU A 86 -3.19 14.30 -6.17
CA GLU A 86 -3.48 13.18 -5.28
C GLU A 86 -2.23 12.74 -4.50
N THR A 87 -2.26 12.90 -3.18
CA THR A 87 -1.26 12.31 -2.26
C THR A 87 -1.83 11.12 -1.49
N TYR A 88 -3.10 10.80 -1.74
CA TYR A 88 -3.82 9.72 -1.09
C TYR A 88 -4.64 8.96 -2.13
N ARG A 89 -4.48 7.64 -2.18
CA ARG A 89 -5.30 6.75 -3.01
C ARG A 89 -5.71 5.54 -2.19
N THR A 90 -6.82 4.93 -2.57
CA THR A 90 -7.26 3.66 -2.00
C THR A 90 -7.30 2.62 -3.10
N THR A 91 -6.82 1.41 -2.81
CA THR A 91 -6.95 0.27 -3.72
C THR A 91 -7.58 -0.90 -3.01
N THR A 92 -8.50 -1.54 -3.73
CA THR A 92 -9.12 -2.79 -3.31
C THR A 92 -8.23 -3.95 -3.72
N LEU A 93 -8.00 -4.87 -2.79
CA LEU A 93 -7.33 -6.14 -3.01
C LEU A 93 -8.38 -7.24 -3.18
N PRO A 94 -8.32 -8.07 -4.24
CA PRO A 94 -9.19 -9.21 -4.37
C PRO A 94 -8.89 -10.27 -3.31
N TYR A 95 -9.83 -11.19 -3.10
CA TYR A 95 -9.60 -12.39 -2.29
C TYR A 95 -8.62 -13.33 -3.01
N LEU A 96 -7.74 -13.97 -2.24
CA LEU A 96 -6.85 -15.03 -2.74
C LEU A 96 -7.54 -16.40 -2.73
#